data_AF-A0A5J4QNR0-F1
#
_entry.id   AF-A0A5J4QNR0-F1
#
_cell.length_a   1.000
_cell.length_b   1.000
_cell.length_c   1.000
_cell.angle_alpha   90.00
_cell.angle_beta   90.00
_cell.angle_gamma   90.00
#
_symmetry.space_group_name_H-M   'P 1'
#
loop_
_entity.id
_entity.type
_entity.pdbx_description
1 polymer ?
#
loop_
_entity_poly.entity_id
_entity_poly.type
_entity_poly.pdbx_seq_one_letter_code
_entity_poly.pdbx_strand_id
1 'polypeptide(L)'
;MIIDDFVGSGDTIVNNIKEYFIPEFCLILKERKIITIFGIVTGFSEAKEIIERKINKLGIDAIVIIIDILDDSDKCFSDSSRIFVTPSEKRKVKHICQSKGELLEEKYPLGYSDSQTIIAFPMNCPNNTLPIFWKETKNWVPIFKRTYL
;
A
#
# COMPACT_ATOMS: atom_id res chain seq x y z
N MET A 1 4.86 8.04 17.78
CA MET A 1 4.66 8.33 16.36
C MET A 1 5.04 7.10 15.57
N ILE A 2 4.21 6.69 14.63
CA ILE A 2 4.43 5.56 13.73
C ILE A 2 4.55 6.14 12.32
N ILE A 3 5.57 5.76 11.58
CA ILE A 3 5.83 6.28 10.24
C ILE A 3 5.92 5.13 9.25
N ASP A 4 5.30 5.29 8.08
CA ASP A 4 5.41 4.36 6.95
C ASP A 4 5.58 5.14 5.63
N ASP A 5 6.24 4.55 4.63
CA ASP A 5 6.42 5.19 3.32
C ASP A 5 5.16 5.05 2.45
N PHE A 6 4.54 3.87 2.46
CA PHE A 6 3.38 3.58 1.63
C PHE A 6 2.34 2.71 2.31
N VAL A 7 1.07 3.09 2.16
CA VAL A 7 -0.06 2.22 2.54
C VAL A 7 -0.92 1.82 1.33
N GLY A 8 -0.86 0.53 1.01
CA GLY A 8 -1.68 -0.09 -0.04
C GLY A 8 -3.08 -0.45 0.45
N SER A 9 -3.23 -1.62 1.09
CA SER A 9 -4.50 -2.09 1.66
C SER A 9 -4.72 -1.68 3.12
N GLY A 10 -3.66 -1.31 3.83
CA GLY A 10 -3.68 -1.04 5.28
C GLY A 10 -3.51 -2.28 6.17
N ASP A 11 -3.44 -3.48 5.61
CA ASP A 11 -3.39 -4.73 6.39
C ASP A 11 -2.20 -4.81 7.34
N THR A 12 -1.01 -4.41 6.86
CA THR A 12 0.22 -4.40 7.68
C THR A 12 0.03 -3.54 8.93
N ILE A 13 -0.43 -2.31 8.76
CA ILE A 13 -0.67 -1.39 9.87
C ILE A 13 -1.76 -1.94 10.80
N VAL A 14 -2.86 -2.48 10.25
CA VAL A 14 -3.94 -3.07 11.06
C VAL A 14 -3.47 -4.26 11.89
N ASN A 15 -2.61 -5.11 11.33
CA ASN A 15 -2.07 -6.27 12.04
C ASN A 15 -1.07 -5.84 13.11
N ASN A 16 -0.18 -4.89 12.81
CA ASN A 16 0.73 -4.30 13.79
C ASN A 16 -0.05 -3.62 14.93
N ILE A 17 -1.18 -2.96 14.62
CA ILE A 17 -2.05 -2.39 15.64
C ILE A 17 -2.58 -3.49 16.58
N LYS A 18 -3.04 -4.63 16.04
CA LYS A 18 -3.53 -5.74 16.89
C LYS A 18 -2.44 -6.32 17.78
N GLU A 19 -1.20 -6.39 17.29
CA GLU A 19 -0.07 -6.98 17.99
C GLU A 19 0.47 -6.05 19.09
N TYR A 20 0.65 -4.77 18.77
CA TYR A 20 1.34 -3.83 19.67
C TYR A 20 0.41 -2.99 20.55
N PHE A 21 -0.84 -2.77 20.14
CA PHE A 21 -1.81 -1.99 20.91
C PHE A 21 -2.65 -2.88 21.82
N ILE A 22 -1.97 -3.61 22.70
CA ILE A 22 -2.59 -4.39 23.77
C ILE A 22 -3.36 -3.49 24.76
N PRO A 23 -4.37 -4.00 25.48
CA PRO A 23 -5.23 -3.19 26.35
C PRO A 23 -4.47 -2.33 27.38
N GLU A 24 -3.42 -2.89 27.98
CA GLU A 24 -2.59 -2.21 28.98
C GLU A 24 -1.86 -1.00 28.38
N PHE A 25 -1.31 -1.17 27.19
CA PHE A 25 -0.66 -0.08 26.47
C PHE A 25 -1.66 1.01 26.08
N CYS A 26 -2.85 0.61 25.58
CA CYS A 26 -3.92 1.56 25.25
C CYS A 26 -4.39 2.35 26.48
N LEU A 27 -4.46 1.72 27.65
CA LEU A 27 -4.83 2.38 28.90
C LEU A 27 -3.80 3.47 29.26
N ILE A 28 -2.50 3.14 29.18
CA ILE A 28 -1.42 4.10 29.43
C ILE A 28 -1.53 5.31 28.49
N LEU A 29 -1.77 5.09 27.20
CA LEU A 29 -1.94 6.18 26.23
C LEU A 29 -3.08 7.12 26.63
N LYS A 30 -4.23 6.57 27.07
CA LYS A 30 -5.40 7.35 27.49
C LYS A 30 -5.15 8.13 28.78
N GLU A 31 -4.65 7.46 29.83
CA GLU A 31 -4.42 8.07 31.14
C GLU A 31 -3.40 9.21 31.07
N ARG A 32 -2.37 9.03 30.23
CA ARG A 32 -1.33 10.04 29.99
C ARG A 32 -1.72 11.07 28.93
N LYS A 33 -2.90 10.95 28.31
CA LYS A 33 -3.39 11.82 27.23
C LYS A 33 -2.39 11.94 26.07
N ILE A 34 -1.79 10.81 25.69
CA ILE A 34 -0.80 10.74 24.61
C ILE A 34 -1.53 10.61 23.28
N ILE A 35 -1.32 11.59 22.40
CA ILE A 35 -1.83 11.54 21.03
C ILE A 35 -0.89 10.68 20.18
N THR A 36 -1.43 9.62 19.58
CA THR A 36 -0.68 8.73 18.70
C THR A 36 -0.84 9.13 17.23
N ILE A 37 0.25 9.55 16.59
CA ILE A 37 0.24 9.95 15.18
C ILE A 37 0.76 8.79 14.31
N PHE A 38 -0.02 8.44 13.29
CA PHE A 38 0.35 7.56 12.18
C PHE A 38 0.61 8.46 10.95
N GLY A 39 1.87 8.66 10.61
CA GLY A 39 2.29 9.49 9.48
C GLY A 39 2.72 8.64 8.29
N ILE A 40 2.08 8.82 7.15
CA ILE A 40 2.32 8.02 5.94
C ILE A 40 2.60 8.97 4.78
N VAL A 41 3.65 8.69 4.00
CA VAL A 41 4.01 9.56 2.87
C VAL A 41 2.96 9.49 1.77
N THR A 42 2.59 8.29 1.32
CA THR A 42 1.55 8.12 0.30
C THR A 42 0.70 6.88 0.54
N GLY A 43 -0.55 6.87 0.07
CA GLY A 43 -1.36 5.67 0.08
C GLY A 43 -2.85 5.91 -0.14
N PHE A 44 -3.59 4.81 -0.25
CA PHE A 44 -4.98 4.85 -0.64
C PHE A 44 -5.92 5.39 0.44
N SER A 45 -6.91 6.18 0.01
CA SER A 45 -7.97 6.69 0.87
C SER A 45 -8.71 5.58 1.64
N GLU A 46 -8.95 4.45 0.99
CA GLU A 46 -9.64 3.29 1.56
C GLU A 46 -8.81 2.64 2.68
N ALA A 47 -7.48 2.62 2.53
CA ALA A 47 -6.58 2.13 3.58
C ALA A 47 -6.60 3.05 4.80
N LYS A 48 -6.65 4.38 4.60
CA LYS A 48 -6.82 5.35 5.68
C LYS A 48 -8.09 5.04 6.49
N GLU A 49 -9.22 4.86 5.82
CA GLU A 49 -10.50 4.56 6.47
C GLU A 49 -10.46 3.24 7.25
N ILE A 50 -9.77 2.22 6.73
CA ILE A 50 -9.59 0.94 7.43
C ILE A 50 -8.79 1.13 8.71
N ILE A 51 -7.68 1.87 8.64
CA ILE A 51 -6.79 2.13 9.78
C ILE A 51 -7.52 2.97 10.83
N GLU A 52 -8.18 4.06 10.44
CA GLU A 52 -8.97 4.92 11.33
C GLU A 52 -10.07 4.13 12.05
N ARG A 53 -10.82 3.28 11.33
CA ARG A 53 -11.82 2.40 11.95
C ARG A 53 -11.20 1.44 12.96
N LYS A 54 -10.00 0.93 12.69
CA LYS A 54 -9.30 0.02 13.62
C LYS A 54 -8.84 0.77 14.87
N ILE A 55 -8.30 1.97 14.72
CA ILE A 55 -7.86 2.86 15.80
C ILE A 55 -9.04 3.28 16.67
N ASN A 56 -10.16 3.70 16.07
CA ASN A 56 -11.35 4.13 16.80
C ASN A 56 -11.87 3.03 17.74
N LYS A 57 -11.73 1.76 17.38
CA LYS A 57 -12.10 0.61 18.23
C LYS A 57 -11.20 0.44 19.46
N LEU A 58 -9.99 0.99 19.46
CA LEU A 58 -9.11 1.01 20.64
C LEU A 58 -9.50 2.10 21.64
N GLY A 59 -10.22 3.12 21.17
CA GLY A 59 -10.64 4.29 21.95
C GLY A 59 -9.47 5.12 22.48
N ILE A 60 -8.34 5.12 21.77
CA ILE A 60 -7.18 5.98 22.04
C ILE A 60 -7.30 7.27 21.22
N ASP A 61 -6.65 8.34 21.68
CA ASP A 61 -6.49 9.57 20.89
C ASP A 61 -5.42 9.34 19.82
N ALA A 62 -5.83 9.30 18.56
CA ALA A 62 -4.92 9.04 17.46
C ALA A 62 -5.34 9.73 16.17
N ILE A 63 -4.35 10.04 15.34
CA ILE A 63 -4.50 10.78 14.08
C ILE A 63 -3.79 10.01 12.98
N VAL A 64 -4.47 9.79 11.86
CA VAL A 64 -3.89 9.20 10.64
C VAL A 64 -3.69 10.29 9.61
N ILE A 65 -2.43 10.52 9.22
CA ILE A 65 -2.03 11.52 8.25
C ILE A 65 -1.42 10.76 7.06
N ILE A 66 -2.03 10.92 5.89
CA ILE A 66 -1.42 10.54 4.61
C ILE A 66 -1.13 11.84 3.88
N ILE A 67 0.13 12.07 3.51
CA ILE A 67 0.55 13.33 2.86
C ILE A 67 0.03 13.38 1.42
N ASP A 68 0.24 12.29 0.67
CA ASP A 68 -0.23 12.14 -0.70
C ASP A 68 -1.29 11.03 -0.78
N ILE A 69 -2.56 11.43 -0.88
CA ILE A 69 -3.69 10.50 -0.87
C ILE A 69 -3.97 10.02 -2.28
N LEU A 70 -3.99 8.70 -2.45
CA LEU A 70 -4.33 8.04 -3.70
C LEU A 70 -5.79 7.60 -3.69
N ASP A 71 -6.38 7.55 -4.87
CA ASP A 71 -7.71 7.01 -5.12
C ASP A 71 -7.71 5.99 -6.28
N ASP A 72 -8.89 5.54 -6.67
CA ASP A 72 -9.03 4.55 -7.74
C ASP A 72 -8.41 5.03 -9.08
N SER A 73 -8.31 6.33 -9.32
CA SER A 73 -7.74 6.89 -10.55
C SER A 73 -6.21 6.79 -10.63
N ASP A 74 -5.55 6.54 -9.50
CA ASP A 74 -4.10 6.26 -9.41
C ASP A 74 -3.76 4.78 -9.70
N LYS A 75 -4.77 3.90 -9.72
CA LYS A 75 -4.59 2.52 -10.17
C LYS A 75 -4.41 2.49 -11.68
N CYS A 76 -3.36 1.83 -12.14
CA CYS A 76 -2.98 1.82 -13.56
C CYS A 76 -4.07 1.26 -14.47
N PHE A 77 -4.81 0.24 -14.02
CA PHE A 77 -5.80 -0.44 -14.86
C PHE A 77 -7.24 -0.35 -14.37
N SER A 78 -7.54 0.54 -13.42
CA SER A 78 -8.92 0.83 -13.02
C SER A 78 -9.71 1.50 -14.14
N ASP A 79 -11.03 1.56 -13.99
CA ASP A 79 -11.90 2.24 -14.96
C ASP A 79 -11.80 3.77 -14.86
N SER A 80 -11.43 4.29 -13.70
CA SER A 80 -11.19 5.71 -13.46
C SER A 80 -9.75 6.16 -13.79
N SER A 81 -8.88 5.22 -14.19
CA SER A 81 -7.47 5.48 -14.47
C SER A 81 -7.25 6.57 -15.51
N ARG A 82 -6.33 7.49 -15.21
CA ARG A 82 -5.96 8.62 -16.08
C ARG A 82 -4.64 8.40 -16.83
N ILE A 83 -4.01 7.24 -16.66
CA ILE A 83 -2.67 6.94 -17.20
C ILE A 83 -2.71 6.69 -18.72
N PHE A 84 -3.78 6.07 -19.22
CA PHE A 84 -3.88 5.67 -20.62
C PHE A 84 -4.83 6.58 -21.41
N VAL A 85 -4.43 6.94 -22.63
CA VAL A 85 -5.24 7.78 -23.53
C VAL A 85 -6.42 6.99 -24.08
N THR A 86 -6.24 5.71 -24.37
CA THR A 86 -7.29 4.88 -24.98
C THR A 86 -7.57 3.59 -24.21
N PRO A 87 -8.84 3.13 -24.16
CA PRO A 87 -9.17 1.83 -23.56
C PRO A 87 -8.46 0.65 -24.22
N SER A 88 -8.18 0.72 -25.53
CA SER A 88 -7.47 -0.36 -26.22
C SER A 88 -6.02 -0.46 -25.77
N GLU A 89 -5.35 0.66 -25.53
CA GLU A 89 -3.99 0.69 -25.01
C GLU A 89 -3.94 0.14 -23.58
N LYS A 90 -4.83 0.64 -22.70
CA LYS A 90 -4.98 0.13 -21.33
C LYS A 90 -5.12 -1.40 -21.31
N ARG A 91 -6.00 -1.96 -22.15
CA ARG A 91 -6.21 -3.42 -22.24
C ARG A 91 -4.96 -4.16 -22.70
N LYS A 92 -4.26 -3.66 -23.72
CA LYS A 92 -3.02 -4.28 -24.23
C LYS A 92 -1.93 -4.29 -23.15
N VAL A 93 -1.70 -3.16 -22.48
CA VAL A 93 -0.68 -3.05 -21.44
C VAL A 93 -1.07 -3.87 -20.21
N LYS A 94 -2.34 -3.84 -19.79
CA LYS A 94 -2.85 -4.70 -18.71
C LYS A 94 -2.57 -6.18 -19.00
N HIS A 95 -2.89 -6.64 -20.21
CA HIS A 95 -2.65 -8.02 -20.60
C HIS A 95 -1.18 -8.42 -20.49
N ILE A 96 -0.27 -7.58 -20.99
CA ILE A 96 1.18 -7.83 -20.88
C ILE A 96 1.62 -7.89 -19.41
N CYS A 97 1.21 -6.89 -18.62
CA CYS A 97 1.58 -6.81 -17.20
C CYS A 97 1.02 -7.98 -16.41
N GLN A 98 -0.21 -8.39 -16.68
CA GLN A 98 -0.85 -9.52 -16.04
C GLN A 98 -0.18 -10.84 -16.43
N SER A 99 0.02 -11.12 -17.71
CA SER A 99 0.64 -12.38 -18.16
C SER A 99 2.08 -12.53 -17.68
N LYS A 100 2.85 -11.43 -17.59
CA LYS A 100 4.19 -11.46 -16.98
C LYS A 100 4.10 -11.54 -15.45
N GLY A 101 3.17 -10.80 -14.86
CA GLY A 101 2.91 -10.80 -13.43
C GLY A 101 2.55 -12.17 -12.90
N GLU A 102 1.75 -12.96 -13.61
CA GLU A 102 1.37 -14.33 -13.23
C GLU A 102 2.59 -15.26 -13.13
N LEU A 103 3.62 -15.03 -13.95
CA LEU A 103 4.88 -15.78 -13.90
C LEU A 103 5.83 -15.31 -12.79
N LEU A 104 5.68 -14.06 -12.34
CA LEU A 104 6.56 -13.42 -11.35
C LEU A 104 5.99 -13.48 -9.92
N GLU A 105 4.68 -13.32 -9.79
CA GLU A 105 3.93 -13.23 -8.54
C GLU A 105 2.48 -13.71 -8.77
N GLU A 106 2.31 -15.03 -8.84
CA GLU A 106 1.03 -15.69 -9.18
C GLU A 106 -0.16 -15.18 -8.35
N LYS A 107 0.05 -14.92 -7.05
CA LYS A 107 -1.01 -14.48 -6.15
C LYS A 107 -1.47 -13.04 -6.43
N TYR A 108 -0.56 -12.19 -6.89
CA TYR A 108 -0.78 -10.76 -7.05
C TYR A 108 -0.10 -10.24 -8.33
N PRO A 109 -0.56 -10.70 -9.51
CA PRO A 109 0.11 -10.42 -10.78
C PRO A 109 0.07 -8.94 -11.18
N LEU A 110 -0.83 -8.15 -10.58
CA LEU A 110 -0.95 -6.71 -10.77
C LEU A 110 -0.64 -5.92 -9.49
N GLY A 111 0.14 -6.52 -8.58
CA GLY A 111 0.51 -5.91 -7.31
C GLY A 111 -0.39 -6.36 -6.16
N TYR A 112 0.18 -6.35 -4.95
CA TYR A 112 -0.47 -6.83 -3.73
C TYR A 112 -1.88 -6.27 -3.56
N SER A 113 -2.84 -7.13 -3.24
CA SER A 113 -4.26 -6.77 -3.09
C SER A 113 -4.88 -6.06 -4.31
N ASP A 114 -4.38 -6.36 -5.52
CA ASP A 114 -4.81 -5.72 -6.77
C ASP A 114 -4.68 -4.19 -6.75
N SER A 115 -3.62 -3.69 -6.11
CA SER A 115 -3.39 -2.24 -5.97
C SER A 115 -3.03 -1.57 -7.29
N GLN A 116 -2.46 -2.30 -8.26
CA GLN A 116 -2.16 -1.81 -9.62
C GLN A 116 -1.34 -0.52 -9.65
N THR A 117 -0.50 -0.28 -8.63
CA THR A 117 0.27 0.97 -8.53
C THR A 117 1.50 0.92 -9.43
N ILE A 118 2.03 2.10 -9.73
CA ILE A 118 3.31 2.30 -10.43
C ILE A 118 4.28 3.11 -9.56
N ILE A 119 4.14 3.00 -8.24
CA ILE A 119 4.91 3.78 -7.26
C ILE A 119 6.25 3.10 -7.01
N ALA A 120 7.32 3.87 -6.97
CA ALA A 120 8.63 3.41 -6.55
C ALA A 120 9.30 4.50 -5.73
N PHE A 121 9.98 4.12 -4.65
CA PHE A 121 10.77 5.02 -3.84
C PHE A 121 12.26 4.86 -4.18
N PRO A 122 13.10 5.87 -3.90
CA PRO A 122 14.53 5.80 -4.22
C PRO A 122 15.23 4.56 -3.62
N MET A 123 14.79 4.13 -2.45
CA MET A 123 15.40 3.02 -1.70
C MET A 123 14.64 1.71 -1.83
N ASN A 124 13.37 1.71 -2.26
CA ASN A 124 12.55 0.51 -2.24
C ASN A 124 11.36 0.60 -3.22
N CYS A 125 10.91 -0.54 -3.72
CA CYS A 125 9.70 -0.64 -4.55
C CYS A 125 8.62 -1.45 -3.81
N PRO A 126 7.46 -0.86 -3.48
CA PRO A 126 6.37 -1.57 -2.84
C PRO A 126 5.90 -2.78 -3.67
N ASN A 127 5.44 -3.84 -3.02
CA ASN A 127 4.84 -5.01 -3.71
C ASN A 127 3.43 -4.71 -4.23
N ASN A 128 2.86 -3.56 -3.86
CA ASN A 128 1.65 -3.01 -4.46
C ASN A 128 1.91 -2.53 -5.89
N THR A 129 3.17 -2.31 -6.27
CA THR A 129 3.59 -1.97 -7.62
C THR A 129 3.55 -3.21 -8.51
N LEU A 130 3.34 -3.03 -9.83
CA LEU A 130 3.30 -4.15 -10.76
C LEU A 130 4.57 -5.02 -10.64
N PRO A 131 4.47 -6.36 -10.49
CA PRO A 131 5.62 -7.24 -10.27
C PRO A 131 6.73 -7.13 -11.32
N ILE A 132 6.37 -6.80 -12.56
CA ILE A 132 7.33 -6.57 -13.66
C ILE A 132 8.39 -5.51 -13.30
N PHE A 133 8.09 -4.59 -12.39
CA PHE A 133 8.99 -3.52 -12.01
C PHE A 133 9.97 -3.90 -10.91
N TRP A 134 9.64 -4.85 -10.02
CA TRP A 134 10.40 -5.06 -8.79
C TRP A 134 10.79 -6.50 -8.48
N LYS A 135 10.05 -7.49 -9.01
CA LYS A 135 10.27 -8.90 -8.69
C LYS A 135 11.45 -9.45 -9.47
N GLU A 136 12.51 -9.83 -8.79
CA GLU A 136 13.64 -10.52 -9.40
C GLU A 136 13.39 -12.03 -9.49
N THR A 137 13.72 -12.62 -10.63
CA THR A 137 13.77 -14.08 -10.80
C THR A 137 15.00 -14.45 -11.63
N LYS A 138 15.31 -15.74 -11.77
CA LYS A 138 16.40 -16.20 -12.64
C LYS A 138 16.28 -15.67 -14.08
N ASN A 139 15.05 -15.45 -14.57
CA ASN A 139 14.76 -15.08 -15.95
C ASN A 139 14.24 -13.64 -16.08
N TRP A 140 14.26 -12.85 -15.00
CA TRP A 140 13.73 -11.48 -15.02
C TRP A 140 14.55 -10.57 -14.12
N VAL A 141 15.12 -9.53 -14.73
CA VAL A 141 15.86 -8.47 -14.04
C VAL A 141 14.95 -7.24 -13.93
N PRO A 142 14.50 -6.85 -12.73
CA PRO A 142 13.61 -5.72 -12.53
C PRO A 142 14.34 -4.37 -12.62
N ILE A 143 13.65 -3.33 -13.07
CA ILE A 143 14.19 -1.97 -13.14
C ILE A 143 14.20 -1.25 -11.77
N PHE A 144 13.26 -1.60 -10.88
CA PHE A 144 13.15 -1.09 -9.51
C PHE A 144 13.22 -2.26 -8.52
N LYS A 145 14.35 -2.98 -8.53
CA LYS A 145 14.57 -4.15 -7.66
C LYS A 145 14.18 -3.82 -6.21
N ARG A 146 13.30 -4.64 -5.64
CA ARG A 146 12.95 -4.54 -4.22
C ARG A 146 14.15 -4.98 -3.37
N THR A 147 14.63 -4.10 -2.52
CA THR A 147 15.62 -4.47 -1.50
C THR A 147 14.90 -4.93 -0.24
N TYR A 148 15.29 -6.10 0.26
CA TYR A 148 14.89 -6.56 1.58
C TYR A 148 16.00 -6.10 2.54
N LEU A 149 15.77 -4.96 3.20
CA LEU A 149 16.55 -4.56 4.38
C LEU A 149 16.00 -5.25 5.62
#